data_AF-A0A1Y2DH85-F1
#
_entry.id   AF-A0A1Y2DH85-F1
#
_cell.length_a   1.000
_cell.length_b   1.000
_cell.length_c   1.000
_cell.angle_alpha   90.00
_cell.angle_beta   90.00
_cell.angle_gamma   90.00
#
_symmetry.space_group_name_H-M   'P 1'
#
loop_
_entity.id
_entity.type
_entity.pdbx_description
1 polymer ?
#
loop_
_entity_poly.entity_id
_entity_poly.type
_entity_poly.pdbx_seq_one_letter_code
_entity_poly.pdbx_strand_id
1 'polypeptide(L)'
;MKTLLPYALFTLKWVKLSIIITPAVPKPGGIPDSASINNVLRAGLLEGCERFQNEVIGREGDDPNLLYVSLISNRLDGHGVNVFYAFIKNTTLFVELPTECNWNFQESMTSLLDLAEEIFGCEKIVICIRKNKQDIKLLIHSFMYIGFQLVNPVVYLRRNVDYCVLGYEL
;
A
#
# COMPACT_ATOMS: atom_id res chain seq x y z
N MET A 1 -13.45 -13.11 11.91
CA MET A 1 -12.89 -13.40 10.57
C MET A 1 -13.87 -12.94 9.50
N LYS A 2 -13.75 -11.69 9.03
CA LYS A 2 -14.45 -11.25 7.81
C LYS A 2 -13.67 -11.85 6.63
N THR A 3 -14.29 -12.78 5.91
CA THR A 3 -13.75 -13.34 4.66
C THR A 3 -13.65 -12.24 3.62
N LEU A 4 -12.48 -11.63 3.46
CA LEU A 4 -12.16 -10.74 2.35
C LEU A 4 -12.21 -11.57 1.05
N LEU A 5 -13.14 -11.22 0.17
CA LEU A 5 -13.22 -11.78 -1.18
C LEU A 5 -11.88 -11.53 -1.89
N PRO A 6 -11.26 -12.55 -2.52
CA PRO A 6 -9.90 -12.46 -3.07
C PRO A 6 -9.76 -11.50 -4.27
N TYR A 7 -10.84 -10.85 -4.72
CA TYR A 7 -10.85 -9.93 -5.85
C TYR A 7 -11.94 -8.87 -5.68
N ALA A 8 -11.91 -8.12 -4.59
CA ALA A 8 -12.85 -7.02 -4.39
C ALA A 8 -12.26 -5.71 -4.92
N LEU A 9 -12.88 -5.16 -5.97
CA LEU A 9 -12.69 -3.77 -6.38
C LEU A 9 -13.65 -2.92 -5.53
N PHE A 10 -13.14 -2.32 -4.46
CA PHE A 10 -13.92 -1.35 -3.69
C PHE A 10 -13.70 0.03 -4.29
N THR A 11 -14.77 0.61 -4.83
CA THR A 11 -14.83 2.04 -5.13
C THR A 11 -15.60 2.71 -4.00
N LEU A 12 -14.90 3.31 -3.04
CA LEU A 12 -15.56 4.12 -2.02
C LEU A 12 -16.02 5.41 -2.69
N LYS A 13 -17.30 5.53 -3.08
CA LYS A 13 -17.80 6.66 -3.90
C LYS A 13 -17.51 8.07 -3.33
N TRP A 14 -17.19 8.15 -2.04
CA TRP A 14 -16.88 9.38 -1.30
C TRP A 14 -15.40 9.74 -1.30
N VAL A 15 -14.53 8.80 -1.62
CA VAL A 15 -13.08 8.97 -1.70
C VAL A 15 -12.73 8.62 -3.14
N LYS A 16 -12.10 9.48 -3.94
CA LYS A 16 -11.70 9.14 -5.32
C LYS A 16 -10.53 8.12 -5.36
N LEU A 17 -10.62 7.06 -4.55
CA LEU A 17 -9.68 5.97 -4.36
C LEU A 17 -10.35 4.67 -4.85
N SER A 18 -9.77 4.07 -5.87
CA SER A 18 -10.10 2.71 -6.31
C SER A 18 -9.12 1.75 -5.65
N ILE A 19 -9.64 0.68 -5.05
CA ILE A 19 -8.83 -0.27 -4.28
C ILE A 19 -8.84 -1.60 -4.99
N ILE A 20 -7.65 -2.11 -5.32
CA ILE A 20 -7.47 -3.42 -5.92
C ILE A 20 -6.74 -4.30 -4.91
N ILE A 21 -7.45 -5.31 -4.39
CA ILE A 21 -6.88 -6.31 -3.50
C ILE A 21 -6.55 -7.55 -4.33
N THR A 22 -5.30 -8.01 -4.24
CA THR A 22 -4.83 -9.23 -4.90
C THR A 22 -4.14 -10.13 -3.87
N PRO A 23 -4.53 -11.41 -3.72
CA PRO A 23 -3.83 -12.33 -2.84
C PRO A 23 -2.38 -12.53 -3.33
N ALA A 24 -1.43 -12.63 -2.40
CA ALA A 24 -0.02 -12.84 -2.75
C ALA A 24 0.23 -14.22 -3.37
N VAL A 25 -0.57 -15.22 -2.99
CA VAL A 25 -0.53 -16.58 -3.51
C VAL A 25 -1.72 -16.82 -4.44
N PRO A 26 -1.51 -17.22 -5.70
CA PRO A 26 -2.60 -17.69 -6.55
C PRO A 26 -3.18 -18.97 -5.95
N LYS A 27 -4.47 -18.96 -5.57
CA LYS A 27 -5.13 -20.21 -5.16
C LYS A 27 -5.10 -21.19 -6.34
N PRO A 28 -4.59 -22.42 -6.17
CA PRO A 28 -4.62 -23.42 -7.23
C PRO A 28 -6.09 -23.75 -7.55
N GLY A 29 -6.54 -23.38 -8.76
CA GLY A 29 -7.90 -23.69 -9.24
C GLY A 29 -8.75 -22.50 -9.68
N GLY A 30 -8.29 -21.25 -9.54
CA GLY A 30 -9.00 -20.08 -10.07
C GLY A 30 -8.53 -19.71 -11.47
N ILE A 31 -9.21 -20.16 -12.51
CA ILE A 31 -9.04 -19.60 -13.86
C ILE A 31 -9.74 -18.23 -13.88
N PRO A 32 -9.03 -17.10 -14.11
CA PRO A 32 -9.70 -15.82 -14.35
C PRO A 32 -9.93 -15.69 -15.86
N ASP A 33 -11.05 -16.22 -16.33
CA ASP A 33 -11.59 -15.89 -17.64
C ASP A 33 -12.20 -14.48 -17.62
N SER A 34 -11.95 -13.71 -18.69
CA SER A 34 -12.44 -12.36 -19.02
C SER A 34 -11.73 -11.15 -18.39
N ALA A 35 -10.54 -10.79 -18.91
CA ALA A 35 -10.15 -9.39 -19.25
C ALA A 35 -8.64 -9.29 -19.57
N SER A 36 -8.26 -9.57 -20.81
CA SER A 36 -6.87 -9.51 -21.27
C SER A 36 -6.19 -8.14 -21.03
N ILE A 37 -6.94 -7.02 -21.05
CA ILE A 37 -6.42 -5.68 -20.74
C ILE A 37 -6.27 -5.43 -19.23
N ASN A 38 -7.15 -5.98 -18.39
CA ASN A 38 -7.02 -5.89 -16.93
C ASN A 38 -5.86 -6.75 -16.41
N ASN A 39 -5.49 -7.81 -17.13
CA ASN A 39 -4.41 -8.70 -16.70
C ASN A 39 -3.04 -8.03 -16.75
N VAL A 40 -2.79 -7.15 -17.73
CA VAL A 40 -1.52 -6.41 -17.81
C VAL A 40 -1.39 -5.39 -16.68
N LEU A 41 -2.44 -4.60 -16.43
CA LEU A 41 -2.47 -3.66 -15.32
C LEU A 41 -2.32 -4.40 -13.98
N ARG A 42 -3.05 -5.51 -13.80
CA ARG A 42 -2.94 -6.35 -12.61
C ARG A 42 -1.56 -6.96 -12.43
N ALA A 43 -0.95 -7.44 -13.50
CA ALA A 43 0.42 -7.96 -13.46
C ALA A 43 1.41 -6.87 -13.04
N GLY A 44 1.30 -5.67 -13.60
CA GLY A 44 2.15 -4.53 -13.21
C GLY A 44 1.91 -4.07 -11.76
N LEU A 45 0.66 -4.09 -11.29
CA LEU A 45 0.34 -3.77 -9.90
C LEU A 45 0.89 -4.80 -8.92
N LEU A 46 0.74 -6.09 -9.26
CA LEU A 46 1.28 -7.19 -8.48
C LEU A 46 2.80 -7.17 -8.44
N GLU A 47 3.45 -6.95 -9.59
CA GLU A 47 4.90 -6.80 -9.71
C GLU A 47 5.40 -5.63 -8.85
N GLY A 48 4.68 -4.50 -8.85
CA GLY A 48 5.00 -3.36 -8.00
C GLY A 48 4.90 -3.68 -6.51
N CYS A 49 3.85 -4.40 -6.08
CA CYS A 49 3.70 -4.85 -4.70
C CYS A 49 4.76 -5.89 -4.30
N GLU A 50 5.08 -6.86 -5.17
CA GLU A 50 6.13 -7.86 -4.94
C GLU A 50 7.50 -7.20 -4.84
N ARG A 51 7.81 -6.24 -5.72
CA ARG A 51 9.04 -5.44 -5.64
C ARG A 51 9.12 -4.72 -4.29
N PHE A 52 8.06 -4.00 -3.92
CA PHE A 52 8.03 -3.25 -2.66
C PHE A 52 8.20 -4.17 -1.43
N GLN A 53 7.50 -5.30 -1.41
CA GLN A 53 7.61 -6.29 -0.34
C GLN A 53 9.03 -6.88 -0.25
N ASN A 54 9.63 -7.25 -1.39
CA ASN A 54 11.01 -7.74 -1.45
C ASN A 54 12.04 -6.71 -0.97
N GLU A 55 11.81 -5.43 -1.22
CA GLU A 55 12.70 -4.35 -0.75
C GLU A 55 12.57 -4.12 0.76
N VAL A 56 11.36 -4.21 1.33
CA VAL A 56 11.07 -3.89 2.74
C VAL A 56 11.33 -5.06 3.69
N ILE A 57 10.71 -6.22 3.43
CA ILE A 57 10.80 -7.40 4.29
C ILE A 57 11.66 -8.52 3.69
N GLY A 58 11.97 -8.45 2.40
CA GLY A 58 12.70 -9.51 1.69
C GLY A 58 11.77 -10.56 1.13
N ARG A 59 12.35 -11.48 0.35
CA ARG A 59 11.64 -12.62 -0.23
C ARG A 59 11.40 -13.68 0.86
N GLU A 60 10.45 -13.41 1.74
CA GLU A 60 9.80 -14.47 2.51
C GLU A 60 9.02 -15.35 1.52
N GLY A 61 8.98 -16.66 1.77
CA GLY A 61 8.36 -17.63 0.88
C GLY A 61 6.84 -17.42 0.72
N ASP A 62 6.16 -18.48 0.30
CA ASP A 62 4.70 -18.51 0.12
C ASP A 62 3.97 -18.32 1.47
N ASP A 63 3.92 -17.08 1.97
CA ASP A 63 3.30 -16.73 3.24
C ASP A 63 1.81 -16.52 3.02
N PRO A 64 0.94 -17.40 3.55
CA PRO A 64 -0.50 -17.31 3.33
C PRO A 64 -1.15 -16.08 3.99
N ASN A 65 -0.42 -15.41 4.89
CA ASN A 65 -0.85 -14.20 5.60
C ASN A 65 -0.42 -12.91 4.90
N LEU A 66 0.19 -13.01 3.72
CA LEU A 66 0.58 -11.85 2.93
C LEU A 66 -0.53 -11.49 1.93
N LEU A 67 -1.02 -10.26 1.99
CA LEU A 67 -2.01 -9.74 1.04
C LEU A 67 -1.45 -8.52 0.33
N TYR A 68 -1.49 -8.52 -1.00
CA TYR A 68 -1.12 -7.34 -1.77
C TYR A 68 -2.32 -6.44 -1.98
N VAL A 69 -2.11 -5.15 -1.74
CA VAL A 69 -3.13 -4.11 -1.87
C VAL A 69 -2.55 -3.01 -2.74
N SER A 70 -3.22 -2.70 -3.83
CA SER A 70 -2.86 -1.55 -4.66
C SER A 70 -3.96 -0.52 -4.55
N LEU A 71 -3.61 0.70 -4.15
CA LEU A 71 -4.54 1.82 -4.07
C LEU A 71 -4.29 2.73 -5.26
N ILE A 72 -5.35 3.11 -5.96
CA ILE A 72 -5.29 3.97 -7.12
C ILE A 72 -6.10 5.22 -6.82
N SER A 73 -5.45 6.38 -6.84
CA SER A 73 -6.10 7.68 -6.68
C SER A 73 -5.96 8.51 -7.95
N ASN A 74 -6.95 9.34 -8.27
CA ASN A 74 -6.80 10.30 -9.36
C ASN A 74 -5.83 11.42 -8.95
N ARG A 75 -4.96 11.83 -9.89
CA ARG A 75 -4.08 12.97 -9.64
C ARG A 75 -4.86 14.28 -9.63
N LEU A 76 -4.42 15.22 -8.80
CA LEU A 76 -5.02 16.56 -8.70
C LEU A 76 -4.78 17.41 -9.96
N ASP A 77 -3.70 17.12 -10.70
CA ASP A 77 -3.40 17.78 -11.98
C ASP A 77 -4.29 17.29 -13.14
N GLY A 78 -5.12 16.27 -12.92
CA GLY A 78 -5.95 15.66 -13.95
C GLY A 78 -5.18 14.82 -14.98
N HIS A 79 -3.86 14.73 -14.84
CA HIS A 79 -2.97 14.04 -15.79
C HIS A 79 -2.53 12.67 -15.24
N GLY A 80 -3.49 11.76 -15.11
CA GLY A 80 -3.25 10.36 -14.78
C GLY A 80 -3.66 9.96 -13.36
N VAL A 81 -3.07 8.87 -12.87
CA VAL A 81 -3.40 8.24 -11.59
C VAL A 81 -2.16 8.06 -10.73
N ASN A 82 -2.33 8.21 -9.42
CA ASN A 82 -1.35 7.84 -8.41
C ASN A 82 -1.61 6.40 -7.99
N VAL A 83 -0.57 5.57 -8.05
CA VAL A 83 -0.64 4.18 -7.59
C VAL A 83 0.20 4.06 -6.32
N PHE A 84 -0.42 3.56 -5.26
CA PHE A 84 0.22 3.21 -4.00
C PHE A 84 0.34 1.69 -3.94
N TYR A 85 1.56 1.20 -3.81
CA TYR A 85 1.82 -0.22 -3.59
C TYR A 85 1.79 -0.48 -2.09
N ALA A 86 1.01 -1.47 -1.68
CA ALA A 86 0.91 -1.84 -0.29
C ALA A 86 0.86 -3.35 -0.13
N PHE A 87 1.26 -3.82 1.03
CA PHE A 87 1.07 -5.19 1.45
C PHE A 87 0.69 -5.24 2.92
N ILE A 88 -0.14 -6.21 3.27
CA ILE A 88 -0.52 -6.48 4.65
C ILE A 88 0.22 -7.74 5.06
N LYS A 89 0.91 -7.66 6.20
CA LYS A 89 1.52 -8.80 6.86
C LYS A 89 1.03 -8.85 8.30
N ASN A 90 0.45 -9.96 8.70
CA ASN A 90 -0.18 -10.17 10.01
C ASN A 90 -1.30 -9.14 10.26
N THR A 91 -1.03 -8.09 11.04
CA THR A 91 -1.96 -6.99 11.37
C THR A 91 -1.36 -5.62 11.03
N THR A 92 -0.30 -5.59 10.22
CA THR A 92 0.40 -4.35 9.84
C THR A 92 0.28 -4.12 8.34
N LEU A 93 -0.24 -2.95 7.98
CA LEU A 93 -0.31 -2.47 6.60
C LEU A 93 0.96 -1.69 6.27
N PHE A 94 1.72 -2.14 5.28
CA PHE A 94 2.88 -1.45 4.75
C PHE A 94 2.50 -0.76 3.45
N VAL A 95 2.83 0.52 3.29
CA VAL A 95 2.46 1.32 2.11
C VAL A 95 3.68 2.06 1.57
N GLU A 96 3.96 1.88 0.28
CA GLU A 96 4.92 2.68 -0.48
C GLU A 96 4.25 3.97 -0.96
N LEU A 97 4.84 5.12 -0.67
CA LEU A 97 4.38 6.37 -1.29
C LEU A 97 4.74 6.43 -2.76
N PRO A 98 3.84 6.92 -3.63
CA PRO A 98 4.15 7.17 -5.03
C PRO A 98 5.28 8.19 -5.15
N THR A 99 6.03 8.09 -6.26
CA THR A 99 7.14 9.01 -6.55
C THR A 99 6.66 10.44 -6.78
N GLU A 100 5.45 10.61 -7.31
CA GLU A 100 4.83 11.91 -7.55
C GLU A 100 3.74 12.16 -6.49
N CYS A 101 3.76 13.34 -5.85
CA CYS A 101 2.85 13.69 -4.75
C CYS A 101 1.73 14.65 -5.18
N ASN A 102 1.10 14.39 -6.33
CA ASN A 102 -0.03 15.19 -6.81
C ASN A 102 -1.36 14.59 -6.35
N TRP A 103 -1.55 14.46 -5.05
CA TRP A 103 -2.74 13.91 -4.40
C TRP A 103 -3.18 14.78 -3.23
N ASN A 104 -4.46 14.71 -2.87
CA ASN A 104 -4.96 15.38 -1.67
C ASN A 104 -4.49 14.59 -0.44
N PHE A 105 -3.37 15.03 0.15
CA PHE A 105 -2.71 14.34 1.26
C PHE A 105 -3.65 14.07 2.42
N GLN A 106 -4.35 15.09 2.91
CA GLN A 106 -5.21 14.97 4.10
C GLN A 106 -6.36 14.00 3.85
N GLU A 107 -7.12 14.17 2.77
CA GLU A 107 -8.27 13.33 2.44
C GLU A 107 -7.86 11.87 2.20
N SER A 108 -6.77 11.66 1.44
CA SER A 108 -6.33 10.30 1.13
C SER A 108 -5.67 9.63 2.33
N MET A 109 -5.02 10.40 3.22
CA MET A 109 -4.47 9.86 4.46
C MET A 109 -5.56 9.44 5.42
N THR A 110 -6.56 10.28 5.68
CA THR A 110 -7.73 9.88 6.50
C THR A 110 -8.38 8.62 5.91
N SER A 111 -8.61 8.60 4.61
CA SER A 111 -9.19 7.43 3.93
C SER A 111 -8.33 6.18 4.03
N LEU A 112 -7.00 6.33 4.02
CA LEU A 112 -6.06 5.21 4.19
C LEU A 112 -6.11 4.65 5.62
N LEU A 113 -6.21 5.52 6.63
CA LEU A 113 -6.36 5.12 8.03
C LEU A 113 -7.69 4.37 8.23
N ASP A 114 -8.81 4.93 7.77
CA ASP A 114 -10.14 4.31 7.86
C ASP A 114 -10.16 2.95 7.15
N LEU A 115 -9.52 2.85 5.97
CA LEU A 115 -9.41 1.61 5.23
C LEU A 115 -8.64 0.54 6.01
N ALA A 116 -7.51 0.91 6.58
CA ALA A 116 -6.65 0.00 7.32
C ALA A 116 -7.37 -0.54 8.56
N GLU A 117 -8.07 0.31 9.29
CA GLU A 117 -8.80 -0.06 10.51
C GLU A 117 -10.10 -0.81 10.20
N GLU A 118 -11.02 -0.21 9.43
CA GLU A 118 -12.37 -0.74 9.28
C GLU A 118 -12.46 -1.93 8.30
N ILE A 119 -11.69 -1.86 7.21
CA ILE A 119 -11.77 -2.85 6.11
C ILE A 119 -10.75 -3.95 6.32
N PHE A 120 -9.49 -3.60 6.59
CA PHE A 120 -8.43 -4.59 6.74
C PHE A 120 -8.26 -5.10 8.18
N GLY A 121 -8.77 -4.40 9.20
CA GLY A 121 -8.59 -4.78 10.59
C GLY A 121 -7.13 -4.76 11.02
N CYS A 122 -6.33 -3.85 10.46
CA CYS A 122 -4.95 -3.65 10.84
C CYS A 122 -4.87 -2.90 12.17
N GLU A 123 -3.87 -3.22 12.98
CA GLU A 123 -3.55 -2.52 14.23
C GLU A 123 -2.48 -1.45 14.02
N LYS A 124 -1.68 -1.60 12.95
CA LYS A 124 -0.54 -0.72 12.68
C LYS A 124 -0.46 -0.40 11.20
N ILE A 125 -0.01 0.81 10.90
CA ILE A 125 0.33 1.25 9.55
C ILE A 125 1.79 1.67 9.53
N VAL A 126 2.48 1.25 8.48
CA VAL A 126 3.86 1.59 8.21
C VAL A 126 3.94 2.24 6.83
N ILE A 127 4.38 3.48 6.82
CA ILE A 127 4.57 4.27 5.61
C ILE A 127 6.04 4.27 5.23
N CYS A 128 6.33 3.83 4.00
CA CYS A 128 7.66 3.77 3.43
C CYS A 128 7.83 4.87 2.36
N ILE A 129 8.76 5.79 2.59
CA ILE A 129 9.07 6.90 1.68
C ILE A 129 10.49 6.71 1.15
N ARG A 130 10.68 6.64 -0.18
CA ARG A 130 12.02 6.54 -0.77
C ARG A 130 12.90 7.72 -0.37
N LYS A 131 14.14 7.45 0.02
CA LYS A 131 15.10 8.48 0.47
C LYS A 131 15.44 9.51 -0.61
N ASN A 132 15.36 9.14 -1.89
CA ASN A 132 15.65 10.00 -3.04
C ASN A 132 14.52 10.99 -3.41
N LYS A 133 13.47 11.12 -2.58
CA LYS A 133 12.34 12.01 -2.89
C LYS A 133 12.66 13.46 -2.51
N GLN A 134 12.48 14.41 -3.43
CA GLN A 134 12.85 15.82 -3.21
C GLN A 134 12.13 16.44 -2.00
N ASP A 135 10.85 16.11 -1.81
CA ASP A 135 10.01 16.66 -0.74
C ASP A 135 9.96 15.78 0.52
N ILE A 136 10.93 14.87 0.70
CA ILE A 136 10.89 13.88 1.78
C ILE A 136 10.74 14.50 3.17
N LYS A 137 11.43 15.63 3.43
CA LYS A 137 11.36 16.32 4.72
C LYS A 137 9.95 16.84 5.01
N LEU A 138 9.34 17.50 4.03
CA LEU A 138 7.98 18.02 4.14
C LEU A 138 7.01 16.88 4.44
N LEU A 139 7.11 15.77 3.70
CA LEU A 139 6.26 14.61 3.89
C LEU A 139 6.42 14.00 5.27
N ILE A 140 7.65 13.76 5.73
CA ILE A 140 7.91 13.26 7.09
C ILE A 140 7.24 14.16 8.12
N HIS A 141 7.41 15.48 8.02
CA HIS A 141 6.77 16.41 8.92
C HIS A 141 5.23 16.37 8.85
N SER A 142 4.65 16.24 7.65
CA SER A 142 3.20 16.09 7.48
C SER A 142 2.66 14.81 8.12
N PHE A 143 3.36 13.67 7.96
CA PHE A 143 3.01 12.43 8.62
C PHE A 143 3.13 12.54 10.14
N MET A 144 4.20 13.15 10.64
CA MET A 144 4.39 13.38 12.07
C MET A 144 3.31 14.27 12.67
N TYR A 145 2.80 15.26 11.93
CA TYR A 145 1.69 16.10 12.37
C TYR A 145 0.38 15.32 12.54
N ILE A 146 0.17 14.26 11.74
CA ILE A 146 -0.97 13.35 11.89
C ILE A 146 -0.79 12.39 13.09
N GLY A 147 0.45 12.22 13.58
CA GLY A 147 0.77 11.35 14.72
C GLY A 147 1.68 10.17 14.37
N PHE A 148 2.14 10.06 13.12
CA PHE A 148 3.13 9.05 12.75
C PHE A 148 4.47 9.31 13.44
N GLN A 149 5.19 8.25 13.76
CA GLN A 149 6.51 8.32 14.37
C GLN A 149 7.57 7.81 13.40
N LEU A 150 8.68 8.53 13.29
CA LEU A 150 9.82 8.08 12.49
C LEU A 150 10.46 6.87 13.18
N VAL A 151 10.57 5.75 12.47
CA VAL A 151 11.18 4.53 12.99
C VAL A 151 12.50 4.23 12.29
N ASN A 152 13.45 3.64 13.01
CA ASN A 152 14.71 3.23 12.42
C ASN A 152 14.46 1.96 11.57
N PRO A 153 14.65 2.00 10.24
CA PRO A 153 14.38 0.87 9.37
C PRO A 153 15.22 -0.36 9.70
N VAL A 154 16.48 -0.18 10.13
CA VAL A 154 17.39 -1.29 10.45
C VAL A 154 16.91 -2.05 11.68
N VAL A 155 16.32 -1.34 12.65
CA VAL A 155 15.78 -1.96 13.87
C VAL A 155 14.42 -2.58 13.59
N TYR A 156 13.54 -1.84 12.90
CA TYR A 156 12.15 -2.22 12.70
C TYR A 156 11.99 -3.33 11.65
N LEU A 157 12.65 -3.18 10.49
CA LEU A 157 12.60 -4.13 9.38
C LEU A 157 13.72 -5.17 9.43
N ARG A 158 14.65 -5.04 10.39
CA ARG A 158 15.88 -5.87 10.48
C ARG A 158 16.73 -5.83 9.21
N ARG A 159 16.60 -4.77 8.42
CA ARG A 159 17.20 -4.66 7.09
C ARG A 159 17.59 -3.22 6.78
N ASN A 160 18.68 -3.04 6.04
CA ASN A 160 19.06 -1.74 5.54
C ASN A 160 18.34 -1.48 4.22
N VAL A 161 17.32 -0.62 4.26
CA VAL A 161 16.48 -0.29 3.11
C VAL A 161 16.65 1.17 2.71
N ASP A 162 16.41 1.48 1.43
CA ASP A 162 16.48 2.86 0.91
C ASP A 162 15.20 3.67 1.16
N TYR A 163 14.55 3.39 2.28
CA TYR A 163 13.31 4.02 2.72
C TYR A 163 13.49 4.71 4.07
N CYS A 164 12.85 5.87 4.21
CA CYS A 164 12.44 6.41 5.49
C CYS A 164 11.12 5.74 5.88
N VAL A 165 11.05 5.26 7.12
CA VAL A 165 9.92 4.45 7.59
C VAL A 165 9.23 5.20 8.72
N LEU A 166 7.92 5.32 8.63
CA LEU A 166 7.05 5.98 9.61
C LEU A 166 6.02 4.97 10.10
N GLY A 167 5.89 4.80 11.41
CA GLY A 167 4.90 3.92 12.03
C GLY A 167 3.75 4.70 12.65
N TYR A 168 2.55 4.13 12.60
CA TYR A 168 1.36 4.62 13.28
C TYR A 168 0.59 3.45 13.86
N GLU A 169 0.09 3.60 15.08
CA GLU A 169 -0.80 2.63 15.74
C GLU A 169 -2.22 3.17 15.60
N LEU A 170 -3.10 2.34 15.02
CA LEU A 170 -4.51 2.67 14.76
C LEU A 170 -5.33 2.63 16.05
#